data_AF-A0A519BFV3-F1
#
_entry.id   AF-A0A519BFV3-F1
#
_cell.length_a   1.000
_cell.length_b   1.000
_cell.length_c   1.000
_cell.angle_alpha   90.00
_cell.angle_beta   90.00
_cell.angle_gamma   90.00
#
_symmetry.space_group_name_H-M   'P 1'
#
loop_
_entity.id
_entity.type
_entity.pdbx_description
1 polymer ?
#
loop_
_entity_poly.entity_id
_entity_poly.type
_entity_poly.pdbx_seq_one_letter_code
_entity_poly.pdbx_strand_id
1 'polypeptide(L)'
;MKEILYKIKNLPPEINRTHFWSYDKEKTGLPAAIIIEQVLKYGTLEEIFTLFNLIDADEFMNIYRNTVRPVFEGKGSYLVYNSLSKEEQKTYEQKNLSRSPGLLKLFDLILPIMYKIKTQKID
;
A
#
# COMPACT_ATOMS: atom_id res chain seq x y z
N MET A 1 -11.69 -10.66 -10.75
CA MET A 1 -11.37 -11.08 -9.37
C MET A 1 -12.27 -10.33 -8.41
N LYS A 2 -12.82 -10.98 -7.38
CA LYS A 2 -13.54 -10.28 -6.31
C LYS A 2 -12.51 -9.57 -5.44
N GLU A 3 -12.71 -8.28 -5.20
CA GLU A 3 -11.85 -7.48 -4.32
C GLU A 3 -12.01 -7.94 -2.86
N ILE A 4 -10.91 -8.28 -2.20
CA ILE A 4 -10.91 -8.68 -0.79
C ILE A 4 -11.01 -7.42 0.07
N LEU A 5 -12.02 -7.35 0.92
CA LEU A 5 -12.20 -6.25 1.87
C LEU A 5 -11.75 -6.68 3.27
N TYR A 6 -10.78 -5.94 3.81
CA TYR A 6 -10.22 -6.14 5.13
C TYR A 6 -10.96 -5.24 6.12
N LYS A 7 -11.59 -5.86 7.13
CA LYS A 7 -12.30 -5.10 8.17
C LYS A 7 -11.28 -4.43 9.09
N ILE A 8 -11.42 -3.11 9.30
CA ILE A 8 -10.49 -2.32 10.13
C ILE A 8 -10.36 -2.91 11.54
N LYS A 9 -11.47 -3.30 12.17
CA LYS A 9 -11.45 -3.96 13.49
C LYS A 9 -10.64 -5.27 13.53
N ASN A 10 -10.56 -5.99 12.42
CA ASN A 10 -9.87 -7.29 12.33
C ASN A 10 -8.40 -7.15 11.92
N LEU A 11 -7.89 -5.93 11.73
CA LEU A 11 -6.47 -5.74 11.45
C LEU A 11 -5.63 -6.18 12.66
N PRO A 12 -4.39 -6.68 12.41
CA PRO A 12 -3.47 -7.02 13.49
C PRO A 12 -3.31 -5.88 14.50
N PRO A 13 -3.12 -6.18 15.80
CA PRO A 13 -3.03 -5.17 16.85
C PRO A 13 -1.83 -4.21 16.67
N GLU A 14 -0.78 -4.65 15.97
CA GLU A 14 0.38 -3.83 15.61
C GLU A 14 -0.02 -2.65 14.72
N ILE A 15 -1.09 -2.80 13.92
CA ILE A 15 -1.60 -1.74 13.05
C ILE A 15 -2.47 -0.77 13.87
N ASN A 16 -1.97 0.46 13.99
CA ASN A 16 -2.66 1.51 14.69
C ASN A 16 -3.90 1.96 13.90
N ARG A 17 -5.07 1.68 14.48
CA ARG A 17 -6.37 1.98 13.85
C ARG A 17 -6.65 3.50 13.77
N THR A 18 -5.85 4.36 14.40
CA THR A 18 -6.00 5.82 14.25
C THR A 18 -5.66 6.31 12.85
N HIS A 19 -4.87 5.56 12.08
CA HIS A 19 -4.59 5.86 10.67
C HIS A 19 -5.87 5.92 9.81
N PHE A 20 -6.94 5.26 10.26
CA PHE A 20 -8.23 5.17 9.58
C PHE A 20 -9.30 6.10 10.18
N TRP A 21 -8.89 7.28 10.68
CA TRP A 21 -9.76 8.21 11.42
C TRP A 21 -11.05 8.62 10.69
N SER A 22 -11.07 8.60 9.35
CA SER A 22 -12.23 8.98 8.53
C SER A 22 -13.25 7.85 8.34
N TYR A 23 -13.02 6.65 8.89
CA TYR A 23 -13.86 5.47 8.66
C TYR A 23 -14.49 4.94 9.96
N ASP A 24 -15.67 4.31 9.84
CA ASP A 24 -16.28 3.55 10.93
C ASP A 24 -15.48 2.24 11.13
N LYS A 25 -14.66 2.20 12.18
CA LYS A 25 -13.73 1.11 12.47
C LYS A 25 -14.43 -0.23 12.71
N GLU A 26 -15.70 -0.23 13.14
CA GLU A 26 -16.44 -1.43 13.52
C GLU A 26 -17.13 -2.12 12.34
N LYS A 27 -17.48 -1.33 11.31
CA LYS A 27 -18.29 -1.78 10.19
C LYS A 27 -17.56 -1.78 8.84
N THR A 28 -16.57 -0.90 8.68
CA THR A 28 -15.95 -0.67 7.36
C THR A 28 -14.97 -1.78 6.99
N GLY A 29 -15.19 -2.36 5.81
CA GLY A 29 -14.19 -3.16 5.10
C GLY A 29 -13.50 -2.29 4.05
N LEU A 30 -12.17 -2.28 4.04
CA LEU A 30 -11.37 -1.49 3.11
C LEU A 30 -10.56 -2.42 2.18
N PRO A 31 -10.36 -2.03 0.91
CA PRO A 31 -9.38 -2.67 0.04
C PRO A 31 -7.97 -2.64 0.63
N ALA A 32 -7.17 -3.65 0.33
CA ALA A 32 -5.75 -3.71 0.71
C ALA A 32 -4.99 -2.45 0.29
N ALA A 33 -5.31 -1.87 -0.87
CA ALA A 33 -4.67 -0.65 -1.35
C ALA A 33 -4.87 0.56 -0.42
N ILE A 34 -6.08 0.74 0.11
CA ILE A 34 -6.35 1.83 1.05
C ILE A 34 -5.59 1.59 2.35
N ILE A 35 -5.54 0.35 2.83
CA ILE A 35 -4.81 -0.02 4.06
C ILE A 35 -3.32 0.23 3.91
N ILE A 36 -2.72 -0.25 2.82
CA ILE A 36 -1.30 -0.07 2.52
C ILE A 36 -0.98 1.43 2.36
N GLU A 37 -1.84 2.21 1.69
CA GLU A 37 -1.67 3.67 1.58
C GLU A 37 -1.66 4.36 2.95
N GLN A 38 -2.65 4.09 3.80
CA GLN A 38 -2.74 4.74 5.11
C GLN A 38 -1.55 4.40 6.00
N VAL A 39 -1.13 3.13 6.02
CA VAL A 39 0.03 2.69 6.82
C VAL A 39 1.34 3.24 6.27
N LEU A 40 1.54 3.31 4.95
CA LEU A 40 2.73 3.95 4.38
C LEU A 40 2.77 5.47 4.64
N LYS A 41 1.61 6.11 4.80
CA LYS A 41 1.50 7.56 4.99
C LYS A 41 1.72 7.99 6.44
N TYR A 42 1.20 7.22 7.38
CA TYR A 42 1.10 7.62 8.78
C TYR A 42 1.72 6.61 9.76
N GLY A 43 2.01 5.39 9.31
CA GLY A 43 2.48 4.30 10.14
C GLY A 43 4.00 4.17 10.24
N THR A 44 4.41 3.10 10.89
CA THR A 44 5.80 2.72 11.12
C THR A 44 6.27 1.63 10.16
N LEU A 45 7.58 1.39 10.10
CA LEU A 45 8.13 0.23 9.37
C LEU A 45 7.57 -1.10 9.86
N GLU A 46 7.37 -1.25 11.17
CA GLU A 46 6.81 -2.46 11.79
C GLU A 46 5.38 -2.74 11.30
N GLU A 47 4.54 -1.70 11.19
CA GLU A 47 3.19 -1.83 10.64
C GLU A 47 3.22 -2.24 9.17
N ILE A 48 4.18 -1.73 8.41
CA ILE A 48 4.36 -2.10 7.00
C ILE A 48 4.79 -3.56 6.86
N PHE A 49 5.73 -4.03 7.70
CA PHE A 49 6.12 -5.45 7.77
C PHE A 49 4.93 -6.34 8.12
N THR A 50 4.10 -5.89 9.06
CA THR A 50 2.88 -6.60 9.47
C THR A 50 1.91 -6.75 8.30
N LEU A 51 1.67 -5.67 7.54
CA LEU A 51 0.85 -5.74 6.33
C LEU A 51 1.43 -6.65 5.25
N PHE A 52 2.75 -6.59 5.04
CA PHE A 52 3.42 -7.43 4.07
C PHE A 52 3.28 -8.92 4.41
N ASN A 53 3.21 -9.27 5.70
CA ASN A 53 2.98 -10.65 6.14
C ASN A 53 1.51 -11.07 6.09
N LEU A 54 0.59 -10.13 6.36
CA LEU A 54 -0.86 -10.36 6.33
C LEU A 54 -1.39 -10.61 4.91
N ILE A 55 -0.90 -9.83 3.94
CA ILE A 55 -1.36 -9.85 2.55
C ILE A 55 -0.47 -10.82 1.75
N ASP A 56 -1.03 -11.47 0.73
CA ASP A 56 -0.24 -12.27 -0.20
C ASP A 56 0.90 -11.44 -0.79
N ALA A 57 2.09 -12.05 -0.95
CA ALA A 57 3.28 -11.32 -1.35
C ALA A 57 3.13 -10.71 -2.75
N ASP A 58 2.54 -11.45 -3.69
CA ASP A 58 2.35 -11.00 -5.07
C ASP A 58 1.29 -9.91 -5.14
N GLU A 59 0.19 -10.09 -4.39
CA GLU A 59 -0.87 -9.09 -4.25
C GLU A 59 -0.32 -7.78 -3.66
N PHE A 60 0.44 -7.86 -2.56
CA PHE A 60 1.02 -6.70 -1.91
C PHE A 60 1.97 -5.96 -2.86
N MET A 61 2.85 -6.68 -3.55
CA MET A 61 3.79 -6.10 -4.51
C MET A 61 3.07 -5.41 -5.66
N ASN A 62 2.02 -6.04 -6.18
CA ASN A 62 1.21 -5.49 -7.24
C ASN A 62 0.52 -4.19 -6.80
N ILE A 63 -0.13 -4.20 -5.63
CA ILE A 63 -0.79 -3.02 -5.07
C ILE A 63 0.22 -1.91 -4.78
N TYR A 64 1.35 -2.24 -4.17
CA TYR A 64 2.38 -1.25 -3.88
C TYR A 64 2.88 -0.59 -5.17
N ARG A 65 3.31 -1.36 -6.16
CA ARG A 65 3.93 -0.83 -7.39
C ARG A 65 2.97 -0.10 -8.29
N ASN A 66 1.77 -0.64 -8.50
CA ASN A 66 0.85 -0.16 -9.52
C ASN A 66 -0.16 0.85 -8.99
N THR A 67 -0.25 0.98 -7.67
CA THR A 67 -1.30 1.77 -7.05
C THR A 67 -0.79 2.73 -6.00
N VAL A 68 -0.09 2.23 -4.98
CA VAL A 68 0.27 3.06 -3.82
C VAL A 68 1.52 3.91 -4.10
N ARG A 69 2.61 3.30 -4.58
CA ARG A 69 3.84 4.02 -4.95
C ARG A 69 3.57 5.16 -5.94
N PRO A 70 2.74 4.99 -6.98
CA PRO A 70 2.25 6.08 -7.80
C PRO A 70 1.69 7.23 -6.97
N VAL A 71 0.69 7.01 -6.12
CA VAL A 71 0.06 8.03 -5.26
C VAL A 71 1.09 8.88 -4.49
N PHE A 72 2.09 8.24 -3.87
CA PHE A 72 3.12 8.93 -3.08
C PHE A 72 4.15 9.73 -3.86
N GLU A 73 4.33 9.47 -5.16
CA GLU A 73 5.21 10.25 -6.04
C GLU A 73 4.60 11.63 -6.38
N GLY A 74 3.46 12.00 -5.78
CA GLY A 74 2.74 13.24 -6.07
C GLY A 74 1.56 13.00 -7.01
N LYS A 75 1.01 11.78 -7.02
CA LYS A 75 -0.03 11.35 -7.96
C LYS A 75 -1.48 11.42 -7.49
N GLY A 76 -1.75 12.24 -6.47
CA GLY A 76 -3.06 12.37 -5.83
C GLY A 76 -3.39 11.15 -4.95
N SER A 77 -4.56 11.11 -4.30
CA SER A 77 -4.98 9.93 -3.53
C SER A 77 -5.28 8.73 -4.43
N TYR A 78 -5.30 7.51 -3.87
CA TYR A 78 -5.71 6.27 -4.57
C TYR A 78 -6.99 6.44 -5.39
N LEU A 79 -7.95 7.20 -4.84
CA LEU A 79 -9.24 7.49 -5.47
C LEU A 79 -9.11 8.34 -6.73
N VAL A 80 -8.16 9.27 -6.76
CA VAL A 80 -7.88 10.11 -7.94
C VAL A 80 -7.11 9.32 -9.00
N TYR A 81 -6.12 8.52 -8.61
CA TYR A 81 -5.35 7.71 -9.57
C TYR A 81 -6.22 6.66 -10.29
N ASN A 82 -7.15 6.02 -9.55
CA ASN A 82 -8.08 5.05 -10.15
C ASN A 82 -9.23 5.68 -10.93
N SER A 83 -9.48 6.98 -10.79
CA SER A 83 -10.42 7.67 -11.68
C SER A 83 -9.80 8.09 -13.01
N LEU A 84 -8.48 7.91 -13.19
CA LEU A 84 -7.78 8.18 -14.45
C LEU A 84 -7.90 6.99 -15.41
N SER A 85 -7.93 7.27 -16.72
CA SER A 85 -7.76 6.26 -17.77
C SER A 85 -6.33 5.69 -17.79
N LYS A 86 -6.14 4.53 -18.43
CA LYS A 86 -4.81 3.87 -18.52
C LYS A 86 -3.74 4.75 -19.20
N GLU A 87 -4.14 5.60 -20.13
CA GLU A 87 -3.23 6.52 -20.84
C GLU A 87 -2.87 7.73 -19.97
N GLU A 88 -3.83 8.23 -19.20
CA GLU A 88 -3.60 9.26 -18.20
C GLU A 88 -2.69 8.74 -17.09
N GLN A 89 -2.92 7.52 -16.60
CA GLN A 89 -2.04 6.87 -15.61
C GLN A 89 -0.59 6.81 -16.09
N LYS A 90 -0.32 6.35 -17.32
CA LYS A 90 1.04 6.33 -17.91
C LYS A 90 1.67 7.71 -18.03
N THR A 91 0.91 8.70 -18.50
CA THR A 91 1.40 10.09 -18.64
C THR A 91 1.69 10.71 -17.27
N TYR A 92 0.86 10.38 -16.29
CA TYR A 92 0.99 10.83 -14.91
C TYR A 92 2.21 10.20 -14.24
N GLU A 93 2.47 8.91 -14.50
CA GLU A 93 3.64 8.17 -14.01
C GLU A 93 4.96 8.80 -14.41
N GLN A 94 5.08 9.23 -15.68
CA GLN A 94 6.31 9.81 -16.21
C GLN A 94 6.66 11.20 -15.62
N LYS A 95 5.65 12.00 -15.25
CA LYS A 95 5.85 13.39 -14.79
C LYS A 95 6.29 13.53 -13.33
N ASN A 96 6.07 12.50 -12.50
CA ASN A 96 6.10 12.64 -11.04
C ASN A 96 7.22 11.83 -10.35
N LEU A 97 8.17 11.28 -11.10
CA LEU A 97 9.23 10.39 -10.62
C LEU A 97 10.20 11.00 -9.56
N SER A 98 10.06 12.28 -9.19
CA SER A 98 11.09 13.08 -8.50
C SER A 98 10.73 13.60 -7.10
N ARG A 99 9.58 13.23 -6.50
CA ARG A 99 9.14 13.75 -5.17
C ARG A 99 8.80 12.70 -4.11
N SER A 100 9.56 11.61 -4.04
CA SER A 100 9.35 10.56 -3.03
C SER A 100 9.79 11.00 -1.61
N PRO A 101 8.93 10.90 -0.58
CA PRO A 101 9.30 11.04 0.84
C PRO A 101 10.37 10.00 1.25
N GLY A 102 11.12 10.28 2.32
CA GLY A 102 12.22 9.41 2.79
C GLY A 102 11.80 7.97 3.13
N LEU A 103 10.61 7.78 3.70
CA LEU A 103 10.06 6.45 4.01
C LEU A 103 9.70 5.63 2.76
N LEU A 104 9.20 6.29 1.70
CA LEU A 104 8.92 5.63 0.43
C LEU A 104 10.22 5.16 -0.24
N LYS A 105 11.29 5.96 -0.19
CA LYS A 105 12.62 5.56 -0.72
C LYS A 105 13.21 4.38 0.03
N LEU A 106 13.10 4.38 1.36
CA LEU A 106 13.55 3.25 2.17
C LEU A 106 12.73 2.00 1.84
N PHE A 107 11.42 2.17 1.64
CA PHE A 107 10.55 1.05 1.31
C PHE A 107 10.82 0.48 -0.10
N ASP A 108 11.07 1.34 -1.09
CA ASP A 108 11.53 0.95 -2.43
C ASP A 108 12.81 0.09 -2.38
N LEU A 109 13.70 0.35 -1.40
CA LEU A 109 14.93 -0.39 -1.22
C LEU A 109 14.71 -1.76 -0.54
N ILE A 110 13.92 -1.80 0.53
CA ILE A 110 13.79 -3.01 1.36
C ILE A 110 12.72 -3.98 0.84
N LEU A 111 11.66 -3.49 0.18
CA LEU A 111 10.53 -4.31 -0.22
C LEU A 111 10.91 -5.43 -1.21
N PRO A 112 11.77 -5.22 -2.24
CA PRO A 112 12.22 -6.30 -3.10
C PRO A 112 12.97 -7.40 -2.33
N ILE A 113 13.72 -7.03 -1.29
CA ILE A 113 14.46 -7.97 -0.42
C ILE A 113 13.46 -8.78 0.39
N MET A 114 12.49 -8.12 1.03
CA MET A 114 11.42 -8.78 1.80
C MET A 114 10.63 -9.76 0.94
N TYR A 115 10.27 -9.35 -0.28
CA TYR A 115 9.59 -10.20 -1.24
C TYR A 115 10.42 -11.43 -1.61
N LYS A 116 11.69 -11.24 -1.92
CA LYS A 116 12.60 -12.36 -2.22
C LYS A 116 12.70 -13.32 -1.04
N ILE A 117 12.83 -12.84 0.19
CA ILE A 117 12.90 -13.68 1.40
C ILE A 117 11.59 -14.46 1.59
N LYS A 118 10.42 -13.82 1.46
CA LYS A 118 9.12 -14.46 1.67
C LYS A 118 8.77 -15.49 0.59
N THR A 119 9.27 -15.30 -0.63
CA THR A 119 8.99 -16.17 -1.79
C THR A 119 10.06 -17.22 -2.04
N GLN A 120 11.26 -17.06 -1.49
CA GLN A 120 12.27 -18.12 -1.49
C GLN A 120 11.80 -19.24 -0.57
N LYS A 121 11.43 -20.37 -1.17
CA LYS A 121 11.36 -21.63 -0.45
C LYS A 121 12.75 -21.93 0.09
N ILE A 122 12.86 -22.07 1.41
CA ILE A 122 14.00 -22.74 2.02
C ILE A 122 13.79 -24.22 1.67
N ASP A 123 14.50 -24.68 0.64
CA ASP A 123 14.66 -26.11 0.37
C ASP A 123 15.59 -26.75 1.42
#